data_AF-A0A2P6PZ02-F1
#
_entry.id   AF-A0A2P6PZ02-F1
#
_cell.length_a   1.000
_cell.length_b   1.000
_cell.length_c   1.000
_cell.angle_alpha   90.00
_cell.angle_beta   90.00
_cell.angle_gamma   90.00
#
_symmetry.space_group_name_H-M   'P 1'
#
loop_
_entity.id
_entity.type
_entity.pdbx_description
1 polymer ?
#
loop_
_entity_poly.entity_id
_entity_poly.type
_entity_poly.pdbx_seq_one_letter_code
_entity_poly.pdbx_strand_id
1 'polypeptide(L)'
;MNGTFVGALRTCARIKITNPNPEWVVETMPLARVMSDMTKGVATHGLSPPLDMTLLPNGEVLIINGGAAGTAGWEIGRKPILNPVLHRPENVIGSRFKVQNPSTVPRMYHSRALLLRDSRVLVGGSNPHKYYRFINVLYLTELSLEAFHPSYLDAKYTYLRPTIIGLGSQLSYTRVWRKDSN
;
A
#
# COMPACT_ATOMS: atom_id res chain seq x y z
N MET A 1 -22.28 -13.67 -14.47
CA MET A 1 -21.13 -14.48 -14.94
C MET A 1 -20.99 -15.69 -14.04
N ASN A 2 -21.07 -16.89 -14.60
CA ASN A 2 -20.72 -18.13 -13.90
C ASN A 2 -19.24 -18.41 -14.21
N GLY A 3 -18.40 -18.52 -13.19
CA GLY A 3 -16.95 -18.66 -13.39
C GLY A 3 -16.22 -19.04 -12.11
N THR A 4 -15.09 -19.72 -12.24
CA THR A 4 -14.26 -20.14 -11.12
C THR A 4 -13.29 -19.02 -10.74
N PHE A 5 -13.47 -18.44 -9.56
CA PHE A 5 -12.60 -17.38 -9.04
C PHE A 5 -11.60 -17.98 -8.07
N VAL A 6 -10.38 -18.21 -8.55
CA VAL A 6 -9.30 -18.81 -7.76
C VAL A 6 -8.92 -17.88 -6.60
N GLY A 7 -8.71 -18.47 -5.43
CA GLY A 7 -8.26 -17.73 -4.24
C GLY A 7 -6.88 -17.11 -4.46
N ALA A 8 -6.73 -15.87 -4.00
CA ALA A 8 -5.45 -15.18 -3.97
C ALA A 8 -4.45 -15.93 -3.07
N LEU A 9 -3.17 -15.83 -3.38
CA LEU A 9 -2.12 -16.30 -2.49
C LEU A 9 -2.00 -15.39 -1.27
N ARG A 10 -1.47 -15.97 -0.19
CA ARG A 10 -1.11 -15.27 1.05
C ARG A 10 0.38 -15.12 1.23
N THR A 11 1.18 -15.56 0.27
CA THR A 11 2.64 -15.54 0.35
C THR A 11 3.15 -14.11 0.15
N CYS A 12 3.99 -13.64 1.06
CA CYS A 12 4.74 -12.39 0.95
C CYS A 12 6.23 -12.72 1.09
N ALA A 13 7.03 -12.34 0.11
CA ALA A 13 8.45 -12.67 0.07
C ALA A 13 9.32 -11.41 0.17
N ARG A 14 10.41 -11.49 0.93
CA ARG A 14 11.43 -10.45 1.07
C ARG A 14 12.79 -11.01 0.67
N ILE A 15 13.60 -10.18 0.03
CA ILE A 15 15.00 -10.47 -0.27
C ILE A 15 15.88 -9.28 0.12
N LYS A 16 17.08 -9.57 0.62
CA LYS A 16 18.12 -8.56 0.83
C LYS A 16 19.16 -8.70 -0.27
N ILE A 17 19.02 -7.91 -1.33
CA ILE A 17 19.88 -7.98 -2.52
C ILE A 17 21.36 -7.66 -2.25
N THR A 18 21.66 -7.04 -1.12
CA THR A 18 23.03 -6.71 -0.69
C THR A 18 23.70 -7.82 0.12
N ASN A 19 22.99 -8.91 0.44
CA ASN A 19 23.61 -10.09 1.03
C ASN A 19 24.45 -10.79 -0.05
N PRO A 20 25.73 -11.17 0.21
CA PRO A 20 26.54 -11.95 -0.73
C PRO A 20 25.83 -13.22 -1.24
N ASN A 21 25.00 -13.84 -0.41
CA ASN A 21 24.14 -14.97 -0.76
C ASN A 21 22.67 -14.59 -0.50
N PRO A 22 21.98 -13.94 -1.45
CA PRO A 22 20.65 -13.42 -1.23
C PRO A 22 19.60 -14.55 -1.30
N GLU A 23 18.85 -14.72 -0.22
CA GLU A 23 17.78 -15.71 -0.12
C GLU A 23 16.41 -15.03 0.05
N TRP A 24 15.37 -15.68 -0.48
CA TRP A 24 13.98 -15.28 -0.25
C TRP A 24 13.50 -15.76 1.11
N VAL A 25 13.06 -14.82 1.94
CA VAL A 25 12.32 -15.11 3.15
C VAL A 25 10.84 -14.98 2.83
N VAL A 26 10.10 -16.09 2.92
CA VAL A 26 8.67 -16.14 2.61
C VAL A 26 7.87 -16.23 3.91
N GLU A 27 6.91 -15.32 4.08
CA GLU A 27 5.98 -15.28 5.20
C GLU A 27 4.53 -15.35 4.69
N THR A 28 3.61 -15.72 5.58
CA THR A 28 2.18 -15.77 5.26
C THR A 28 1.47 -14.52 5.77
N MET A 29 0.89 -13.74 4.86
CA MET A 29 0.04 -12.60 5.17
C MET A 29 -1.26 -13.03 5.89
N PRO A 30 -1.82 -12.18 6.75
CA PRO A 30 -3.10 -12.46 7.41
C PRO A 30 -4.27 -12.51 6.42
N LEU A 31 -4.20 -11.79 5.30
CA LEU A 31 -5.25 -11.68 4.30
C LEU A 31 -4.65 -11.93 2.92
N ALA A 32 -5.32 -12.78 2.12
CA ALA A 32 -4.94 -13.02 0.74
C ALA A 32 -5.30 -11.81 -0.12
N ARG A 33 -4.45 -11.45 -1.09
CA ARG A 33 -4.68 -10.25 -1.91
C ARG A 33 -4.22 -10.46 -3.35
N VAL A 34 -5.11 -10.15 -4.29
CA VAL A 34 -4.83 -9.94 -5.72
C VAL A 34 -5.17 -8.50 -6.07
N MET A 35 -4.68 -8.05 -7.23
CA MET A 35 -4.81 -6.67 -7.72
C MET A 35 -4.08 -5.63 -6.87
N SER A 36 -3.42 -6.03 -5.78
CA SER A 36 -2.42 -5.20 -5.13
C SER A 36 -1.18 -5.20 -6.00
N ASP A 37 -0.89 -4.09 -6.66
CA ASP A 37 0.39 -3.92 -7.35
C ASP A 37 1.52 -3.87 -6.29
N MET A 38 2.35 -4.92 -6.25
CA MET A 38 3.35 -5.18 -5.19
C MET A 38 4.82 -4.95 -5.62
N THR A 39 5.09 -4.43 -6.82
CA THR A 39 6.46 -4.23 -7.32
C THR A 39 7.16 -2.97 -6.81
N LYS A 40 8.00 -3.01 -5.75
CA LYS A 40 8.94 -1.90 -5.42
C LYS A 40 9.76 -1.48 -6.65
N GLY A 41 9.56 -0.26 -7.14
CA GLY A 41 10.37 0.31 -8.21
C GLY A 41 10.33 1.83 -8.19
N VAL A 42 11.51 2.45 -8.11
CA VAL A 42 11.74 3.85 -8.46
C VAL A 42 11.15 4.10 -9.86
N ALA A 43 10.67 5.33 -10.11
CA ALA A 43 10.12 5.79 -11.39
C ALA A 43 11.15 5.80 -12.53
N THR A 44 11.75 4.65 -12.83
CA THR A 44 12.64 4.43 -13.95
C THR A 44 11.94 3.47 -14.90
N HIS A 45 11.53 4.01 -16.06
CA HIS A 45 10.93 3.32 -17.22
C HIS A 45 9.44 2.97 -17.13
N GLY A 46 8.55 3.97 -17.22
CA GLY A 46 7.23 3.87 -17.90
C GLY A 46 6.20 2.84 -17.44
N LEU A 47 6.53 1.97 -16.48
CA LEU A 47 5.67 1.01 -15.83
C LEU A 47 5.23 1.64 -14.52
N SER A 48 3.92 1.59 -14.26
CA SER A 48 3.33 2.18 -13.06
C SER A 48 4.05 1.67 -11.80
N PRO A 49 4.33 2.53 -10.80
CA PRO A 49 4.90 2.08 -9.53
C PRO A 49 3.94 1.11 -8.80
N PRO A 50 4.40 0.40 -7.75
CA PRO A 50 3.52 -0.42 -6.92
C PRO A 50 2.56 0.47 -6.19
N LEU A 51 1.34 0.54 -6.67
CA LEU A 51 0.45 1.60 -6.25
C LEU A 51 -0.49 1.20 -5.11
N ASP A 52 -0.45 -0.04 -4.63
CA ASP A 52 -1.26 -0.49 -3.49
C ASP A 52 -0.39 -1.02 -2.32
N MET A 53 0.93 -0.89 -2.46
CA MET A 53 1.91 -1.13 -1.40
C MET A 53 2.84 0.07 -1.24
N THR A 54 2.77 0.76 -0.11
CA THR A 54 3.44 2.04 0.11
C THR A 54 4.40 1.98 1.29
N LEU A 55 5.65 2.42 1.09
CA LEU A 55 6.60 2.60 2.18
C LEU A 55 6.22 3.86 2.97
N LEU A 56 6.07 3.72 4.29
CA LEU A 56 5.76 4.82 5.19
C LEU A 56 7.04 5.45 5.76
N PRO A 57 6.98 6.71 6.26
CA PRO A 57 8.16 7.41 6.80
C PRO A 57 8.82 6.73 8.00
N ASN A 58 8.08 5.87 8.72
CA ASN A 58 8.61 5.07 9.84
C ASN A 58 9.24 3.74 9.39
N GLY A 59 9.36 3.48 8.09
CA GLY A 59 9.93 2.25 7.53
C GLY A 59 8.97 1.06 7.48
N GLU A 60 7.74 1.20 7.96
CA GLU A 60 6.68 0.21 7.76
C GLU A 60 6.19 0.24 6.30
N VAL A 61 5.59 -0.86 5.86
CA VAL A 61 5.00 -1.01 4.54
C VAL A 61 3.49 -1.18 4.69
N LEU A 62 2.72 -0.25 4.14
CA LEU A 62 1.27 -0.37 4.05
C LEU A 62 0.90 -1.22 2.83
N ILE A 63 0.06 -2.24 3.02
CA ILE A 63 -0.55 -3.04 1.96
C ILE A 63 -2.07 -2.83 2.03
N ILE A 64 -2.67 -2.29 0.96
CA ILE A 64 -4.08 -1.86 0.92
C ILE A 64 -4.73 -2.28 -0.40
N ASN A 65 -6.06 -2.15 -0.54
CA ASN A 65 -6.84 -2.41 -1.78
C ASN A 65 -6.79 -3.84 -2.38
N GLY A 66 -7.69 -4.17 -3.28
CA GLY A 66 -7.75 -5.45 -3.98
C GLY A 66 -8.73 -6.47 -3.36
N GLY A 67 -8.65 -7.71 -3.85
CA GLY A 67 -9.59 -8.77 -3.53
C GLY A 67 -8.91 -10.07 -3.09
N ALA A 68 -9.68 -10.97 -2.49
CA ALA A 68 -9.19 -12.26 -2.00
C ALA A 68 -9.26 -13.38 -3.05
N ALA A 69 -9.88 -13.13 -4.21
CA ALA A 69 -10.02 -14.11 -5.29
C ALA A 69 -10.24 -13.43 -6.64
N GLY A 70 -9.97 -14.18 -7.71
CA GLY A 70 -10.09 -13.71 -9.09
C GLY A 70 -8.87 -12.92 -9.57
N THR A 71 -9.06 -12.03 -10.53
CA THR A 71 -7.97 -11.28 -11.18
C THR A 71 -8.34 -9.82 -11.40
N ALA A 72 -7.35 -9.03 -11.84
CA ALA A 72 -7.55 -7.69 -12.38
C ALA A 72 -8.50 -7.73 -13.59
N GLY A 73 -9.45 -6.79 -13.63
CA GLY A 73 -10.47 -6.65 -14.67
C GLY A 73 -11.86 -6.43 -14.08
N TRP A 74 -12.78 -5.91 -14.89
CA TRP A 74 -14.17 -5.71 -14.44
C TRP A 74 -14.87 -7.05 -14.24
N GLU A 75 -15.70 -7.12 -13.20
CA GLU A 75 -16.57 -8.28 -12.89
C GLU A 75 -15.86 -9.62 -12.65
N ILE A 76 -14.51 -9.64 -12.59
CA ILE A 76 -13.71 -10.87 -12.40
C ILE A 76 -12.86 -10.90 -11.12
N GLY A 77 -12.85 -9.83 -10.33
CA GLY A 77 -12.38 -9.84 -8.94
C GLY A 77 -13.48 -10.27 -7.95
N ARG A 78 -13.13 -10.92 -6.85
CA ARG A 78 -14.08 -11.36 -5.80
C ARG A 78 -13.54 -11.07 -4.41
N LYS A 79 -14.45 -10.99 -3.44
CA LYS A 79 -14.18 -10.87 -1.99
C LYS A 79 -13.25 -9.67 -1.71
N PRO A 80 -13.75 -8.42 -1.79
CA PRO A 80 -12.93 -7.24 -1.59
C PRO A 80 -12.29 -7.28 -0.19
N ILE A 81 -11.00 -6.96 -0.11
CA ILE A 81 -10.31 -6.88 1.16
C ILE A 81 -10.31 -5.43 1.65
N LEU A 82 -11.19 -5.16 2.60
CA LEU A 82 -11.42 -3.82 3.14
C LEU A 82 -10.39 -3.40 4.20
N ASN A 83 -9.71 -4.35 4.83
CA ASN A 83 -8.72 -4.08 5.86
C ASN A 83 -7.34 -3.83 5.23
N PRO A 84 -6.70 -2.69 5.51
CA PRO A 84 -5.27 -2.51 5.26
C PRO A 84 -4.44 -3.43 6.17
N VAL A 85 -3.21 -3.73 5.75
CA VAL A 85 -2.23 -4.49 6.54
C VAL A 85 -0.94 -3.69 6.61
N LEU A 86 -0.45 -3.43 7.83
CA LEU A 86 0.89 -2.92 8.04
C LEU A 86 1.86 -4.08 8.13
N HIS A 87 2.89 -4.07 7.29
CA HIS A 87 4.05 -4.95 7.39
C HIS A 87 5.22 -4.21 8.02
N ARG A 88 5.84 -4.82 9.03
CA ARG A 88 6.94 -4.29 9.84
C ARG A 88 8.19 -5.12 9.58
N PRO A 89 9.03 -4.74 8.60
CA PRO A 89 10.13 -5.60 8.15
C PRO A 89 11.17 -5.91 9.23
N GLU A 90 11.31 -5.04 10.21
CA GLU A 90 12.32 -5.12 11.27
C GLU A 90 11.82 -5.86 12.53
N ASN A 91 10.52 -6.20 12.58
CA ASN A 91 9.99 -7.04 13.65
C ASN A 91 10.44 -8.50 13.48
N VAL A 92 10.32 -9.30 14.55
CA VAL A 92 10.52 -10.75 14.47
C VAL A 92 9.46 -11.39 13.57
N ILE A 93 9.86 -12.39 12.81
CA ILE A 93 8.97 -13.19 11.95
C ILE A 93 7.78 -13.69 12.78
N GLY A 94 6.58 -13.66 12.20
CA GLY A 94 5.33 -13.99 12.90
C GLY A 94 4.65 -12.79 13.60
N SER A 95 5.38 -11.68 13.83
CA SER A 95 4.83 -10.43 14.40
C SER A 95 4.87 -9.24 13.43
N ARG A 96 5.21 -9.49 12.15
CA ARG A 96 5.42 -8.44 11.16
C ARG A 96 4.14 -7.86 10.58
N PHE A 97 3.05 -8.63 10.54
CA PHE A 97 1.80 -8.17 9.93
C PHE A 97 0.80 -7.74 10.98
N LYS A 98 0.24 -6.54 10.81
CA LYS A 98 -0.84 -6.00 11.65
C LYS A 98 -2.00 -5.55 10.78
N VAL A 99 -3.13 -6.24 10.90
CA VAL A 99 -4.39 -5.85 10.25
C VAL A 99 -4.89 -4.53 10.88
N GLN A 100 -5.34 -3.61 10.04
CA GLN A 100 -5.89 -2.31 10.43
C GLN A 100 -7.42 -2.30 10.32
N ASN A 101 -8.04 -1.24 10.83
CA ASN A 101 -9.48 -1.02 10.70
C ASN A 101 -9.91 -0.96 9.23
N PRO A 102 -11.07 -1.54 8.87
CA PRO A 102 -11.52 -1.60 7.48
C PRO A 102 -12.06 -0.25 6.99
N SER A 103 -11.97 -0.01 5.68
CA SER A 103 -12.81 0.97 4.97
C SER A 103 -14.16 0.32 4.61
N THR A 104 -15.16 1.13 4.25
CA THR A 104 -16.43 0.67 3.68
C THR A 104 -16.42 0.59 2.16
N VAL A 105 -15.37 1.09 1.49
CA VAL A 105 -15.29 1.21 0.02
C VAL A 105 -14.46 0.06 -0.59
N PRO A 106 -15.06 -0.77 -1.47
CA PRO A 106 -14.32 -1.79 -2.21
C PRO A 106 -13.38 -1.18 -3.27
N ARG A 107 -12.11 -1.02 -2.91
CA ARG A 107 -11.04 -0.58 -3.81
C ARG A 107 -10.50 -1.80 -4.58
N MET A 108 -10.93 -2.01 -5.82
CA MET A 108 -10.64 -3.21 -6.63
C MET A 108 -9.76 -2.83 -7.84
N TYR A 109 -10.01 -3.43 -9.01
CA TYR A 109 -9.26 -3.12 -10.24
C TYR A 109 -9.20 -1.62 -10.51
N HIS A 110 -8.02 -1.08 -10.85
CA HIS A 110 -7.76 0.37 -11.02
C HIS A 110 -7.98 1.24 -9.77
N SER A 111 -8.02 0.68 -8.57
CA SER A 111 -7.77 1.47 -7.35
C SER A 111 -6.29 1.78 -7.20
N ARG A 112 -5.95 2.85 -6.48
CA ARG A 112 -4.57 3.30 -6.24
C ARG A 112 -4.44 3.87 -4.82
N ALA A 113 -3.23 3.81 -4.28
CA ALA A 113 -2.81 4.44 -3.03
C ALA A 113 -1.50 5.23 -3.21
N LEU A 114 -1.37 6.37 -2.54
CA LEU A 114 -0.22 7.28 -2.67
C LEU A 114 0.12 7.91 -1.32
N LEU A 115 1.40 7.85 -0.91
CA LEU A 115 1.90 8.60 0.24
C LEU A 115 1.90 10.10 -0.06
N LEU A 116 1.25 10.88 0.81
CA LEU A 116 1.25 12.33 0.78
C LEU A 116 2.41 12.91 1.59
N ARG A 117 2.77 14.17 1.32
CA ARG A 117 3.83 14.89 2.05
C ARG A 117 3.52 15.10 3.53
N ASP A 118 2.24 15.10 3.91
CA ASP A 118 1.81 15.14 5.31
C ASP A 118 1.79 13.75 5.98
N SER A 119 2.34 12.74 5.29
CA SER A 119 2.50 11.35 5.74
C SER A 119 1.21 10.53 5.86
N ARG A 120 0.07 11.05 5.38
CA ARG A 120 -1.14 10.25 5.13
C ARG A 120 -1.00 9.46 3.83
N VAL A 121 -1.86 8.46 3.63
CA VAL A 121 -1.95 7.74 2.35
C VAL A 121 -3.29 8.03 1.70
N LEU A 122 -3.27 8.70 0.55
CA LEU A 122 -4.45 8.96 -0.27
C LEU A 122 -4.82 7.68 -1.02
N VAL A 123 -6.08 7.28 -0.97
CA VAL A 123 -6.62 6.07 -1.60
C VAL A 123 -7.75 6.50 -2.53
N GLY A 124 -7.76 6.00 -3.76
CA GLY A 124 -8.70 6.46 -4.79
C GLY A 124 -8.98 5.42 -5.86
N GLY A 125 -10.02 5.68 -6.65
CA GLY A 125 -10.42 4.83 -7.77
C GLY A 125 -11.04 3.50 -7.34
N SER A 126 -11.63 2.82 -8.31
CA SER A 126 -12.05 1.40 -8.34
C SER A 126 -12.92 1.23 -9.58
N ASN A 127 -12.72 0.15 -10.33
CA ASN A 127 -13.55 -0.31 -11.45
C ASN A 127 -14.12 0.83 -12.32
N PRO A 128 -13.28 1.62 -13.02
CA PRO A 128 -13.76 2.65 -13.95
C PRO A 128 -14.31 1.94 -15.18
N HIS A 129 -15.48 1.33 -15.02
CA HIS A 129 -16.18 0.56 -16.04
C HIS A 129 -16.22 1.40 -17.32
N LYS A 130 -16.15 0.78 -18.50
CA LYS A 130 -16.21 1.47 -19.80
C LYS A 130 -17.34 2.53 -19.92
N TYR A 131 -18.41 2.35 -19.16
CA TYR A 131 -19.61 3.20 -19.18
C TYR A 131 -19.86 3.90 -17.84
N TYR A 132 -18.88 3.97 -16.92
CA TYR A 132 -19.01 4.56 -15.58
C TYR A 132 -20.27 4.07 -14.86
N ARG A 133 -20.29 2.79 -14.46
CA ARG A 133 -21.48 2.18 -13.87
C ARG A 133 -21.49 2.36 -12.36
N PHE A 134 -22.49 3.08 -11.86
CA PHE A 134 -22.68 3.38 -10.44
C PHE A 134 -23.83 2.62 -9.79
N ILE A 135 -24.57 1.83 -10.57
CA ILE A 135 -25.68 0.99 -10.09
C ILE A 135 -25.67 -0.35 -10.82
N ASN A 136 -26.27 -1.37 -10.21
CA ASN A 136 -26.51 -2.68 -10.82
C ASN A 136 -25.25 -3.36 -11.41
N VAL A 137 -24.10 -3.19 -10.76
CA VAL A 137 -22.84 -3.90 -11.04
C VAL A 137 -22.23 -4.43 -9.76
N LEU A 138 -21.39 -5.46 -9.84
CA LEU A 138 -20.84 -6.11 -8.64
C LEU A 138 -20.00 -5.16 -7.79
N TYR A 139 -19.21 -4.32 -8.46
CA TYR A 139 -18.48 -3.23 -7.84
C TYR A 139 -18.62 -1.98 -8.69
N LEU A 140 -19.02 -0.91 -8.04
CA LEU A 140 -19.28 0.36 -8.70
C LEU A 140 -17.99 1.00 -9.21
N THR A 141 -18.13 1.85 -10.22
CA THR A 141 -17.12 2.86 -10.50
C THR A 141 -17.00 3.78 -9.29
N GLU A 142 -15.79 3.85 -8.74
CA GLU A 142 -15.51 4.63 -7.54
C GLU A 142 -14.66 5.84 -7.90
N LEU A 143 -15.22 7.03 -7.66
CA LEU A 143 -14.59 8.31 -7.97
C LEU A 143 -14.16 9.07 -6.70
N SER A 144 -14.51 8.56 -5.51
CA SER A 144 -14.12 9.17 -4.25
C SER A 144 -12.65 8.91 -3.91
N LEU A 145 -12.15 9.76 -3.01
CA LEU A 145 -10.87 9.62 -2.35
C LEU A 145 -11.09 9.44 -0.85
N GLU A 146 -10.28 8.59 -0.23
CA GLU A 146 -10.17 8.44 1.21
C GLU A 146 -8.72 8.66 1.64
N ALA A 147 -8.50 9.04 2.90
CA ALA A 147 -7.16 9.12 3.46
C ALA A 147 -7.00 8.08 4.58
N PHE A 148 -6.10 7.13 4.38
CA PHE A 148 -5.62 6.30 5.48
C PHE A 148 -4.70 7.13 6.37
N HIS A 149 -4.99 7.12 7.67
CA HIS A 149 -4.24 7.84 8.70
C HIS A 149 -3.46 6.82 9.53
N PRO A 150 -2.14 6.66 9.29
CA PRO A 150 -1.32 5.75 10.06
C PRO A 150 -1.22 6.18 11.52
N SER A 151 -1.03 5.22 12.45
CA SER A 151 -1.06 5.49 13.89
C SER A 151 0.00 6.48 14.38
N TYR A 152 1.11 6.67 13.63
CA TYR A 152 2.10 7.69 13.95
C TYR A 152 1.57 9.13 13.77
N LEU A 153 0.41 9.31 13.13
CA LEU A 153 -0.30 10.59 13.02
C LEU A 153 -1.36 10.81 14.10
N ASP A 154 -1.60 9.86 15.01
CA ASP A 154 -2.59 10.01 16.08
C ASP A 154 -2.40 11.32 16.85
N ALA A 155 -3.50 11.93 17.27
CA ALA A 155 -3.49 13.23 17.98
C ALA A 155 -2.59 13.20 19.23
N LYS A 156 -2.51 12.06 19.92
CA LYS A 156 -1.62 11.86 21.07
C LYS A 156 -0.14 11.99 20.75
N TYR A 157 0.29 11.90 19.49
CA TYR A 157 1.68 12.08 19.08
C TYR A 157 1.92 13.44 18.42
N THR A 158 0.94 14.36 18.44
CA THR A 158 1.08 15.68 17.80
C THR A 158 2.28 16.45 18.35
N TYR A 159 2.54 16.36 19.66
CA TYR A 159 3.69 17.00 20.31
C TYR A 159 5.05 16.42 19.90
N LEU A 160 5.08 15.24 19.26
CA LEU A 160 6.30 14.60 18.76
C LEU A 160 6.59 14.92 17.29
N ARG A 161 5.69 15.63 16.58
CA ARG A 161 5.87 15.92 15.16
C ARG A 161 6.97 16.96 14.98
N PRO A 162 8.09 16.62 14.33
CA PRO A 162 9.18 17.57 14.12
C PRO A 162 8.81 18.58 13.03
N THR A 163 9.31 19.81 13.20
CA THR A 163 9.26 20.85 12.16
C THR A 163 10.63 20.98 11.52
N ILE A 164 10.69 21.03 10.19
CA ILE A 164 11.93 21.28 9.47
C ILE A 164 12.18 22.80 9.47
N ILE A 165 13.17 23.25 10.25
CA ILE A 165 13.50 24.68 10.44
C ILE A 165 14.54 25.21 9.44
N GLY A 166 15.19 24.33 8.67
CA GLY A 166 16.19 24.72 7.67
C GLY A 166 16.47 23.59 6.69
N LEU A 167 16.49 23.93 5.39
CA LEU A 167 16.84 23.02 4.29
C LEU A 167 17.77 23.75 3.33
N GLY A 168 18.89 23.12 2.97
CA GLY A 168 19.67 23.56 1.81
C GLY A 168 18.88 23.31 0.52
N SER A 169 18.93 24.24 -0.44
CA SER A 169 18.18 24.16 -1.70
C SER A 169 18.63 23.04 -2.63
N GLN A 170 19.86 22.53 -2.46
CA GLN A 170 20.42 21.45 -3.26
C GLN A 170 21.41 20.63 -2.44
N LEU A 171 21.29 19.30 -2.54
CA LEU A 171 22.20 18.33 -1.94
C LEU A 171 22.90 17.55 -3.05
N SER A 172 24.20 17.32 -2.89
CA SER A 172 24.98 16.41 -3.73
C SER A 172 25.06 15.04 -3.05
N TYR A 173 25.24 13.99 -3.85
CA TYR A 173 25.65 12.69 -3.34
C TYR A 173 26.91 12.86 -2.47
N THR A 174 27.03 12.07 -1.39
CA THR A 174 28.07 12.12 -0.33
C THR A 174 28.04 13.30 0.66
N ARG A 175 27.19 14.32 0.50
CA ARG A 175 27.11 15.43 1.47
C ARG A 175 26.26 15.04 2.69
N VAL A 176 26.81 15.25 3.90
CA VAL A 176 26.11 15.00 5.16
C VAL A 176 25.15 16.15 5.48
N TRP A 177 23.89 15.85 5.76
CA TRP A 177 22.95 16.76 6.40
C TRP A 177 22.91 16.47 7.91
N ARG A 178 22.92 17.54 8.73
CA ARG A 178 22.81 17.41 10.19
C ARG A 178 21.36 17.60 10.60
N LYS A 179 20.91 16.76 11.53
CA LYS A 179 19.73 17.01 12.33
C LYS A 179 20.14 17.96 13.45
N ASP A 180 19.84 19.24 13.30
CA ASP A 180 20.04 20.20 14.39
C ASP A 180 18.99 19.94 15.47
N SER A 181 19.44 19.81 16.72
CA SER A 181 18.58 19.65 17.89
C SER A 181 18.21 21.04 18.41
N ASN A 182 16.92 21.37 18.38
CA ASN A 182 16.33 22.36 19.29
C ASN A 182 15.90 21.65 20.58
#